data_AF-A0A804U9B4-F1
#
_entry.id   AF-A0A804U9B4-F1
#
_cell.length_a   1.000
_cell.length_b   1.000
_cell.length_c   1.000
_cell.angle_alpha   90.00
_cell.angle_beta   90.00
_cell.angle_gamma   90.00
#
_symmetry.space_group_name_H-M   'P 1'
#
loop_
_entity.id
_entity.type
_entity.pdbx_description
1 polymer ?
#
loop_
_entity_poly.entity_id
_entity_poly.type
_entity_poly.pdbx_seq_one_letter_code
_entity_poly.pdbx_strand_id
1 'polypeptide(L)'
;MVMTATVNVVADGFLPQNLTIRNEAGPKGRQAVALRSNSNRTVVFGCAIEGFEDSLYAENGVQVYLETDIYGTVDFIFGNAKAVFQRCRIRVRRPIPC
;
A
#
# COMPACT_ATOMS: atom_id res chain seq x y z
N MET A 1 -10.51 -11.41 3.52
CA MET A 1 -10.89 -10.21 4.31
C MET A 1 -9.66 -9.74 5.04
N VAL A 2 -9.22 -8.50 4.84
CA VAL A 2 -8.08 -7.92 5.58
C VAL A 2 -8.55 -7.55 6.98
N MET A 3 -7.91 -8.10 8.02
CA MET A 3 -8.29 -7.86 9.42
C MET A 3 -7.53 -6.68 10.03
N THR A 4 -6.26 -6.51 9.66
CA THR A 4 -5.37 -5.48 10.21
C THR A 4 -4.43 -4.96 9.13
N ALA A 5 -3.84 -3.78 9.37
CA ALA A 5 -2.80 -3.17 8.56
C ALA A 5 -1.87 -2.35 9.47
N THR A 6 -0.63 -2.09 9.06
CA THR A 6 0.27 -1.18 9.80
C THR A 6 -0.36 0.21 9.95
N VAL A 7 -0.96 0.71 8.86
CA VAL A 7 -1.77 1.93 8.87
C VAL A 7 -3.13 1.62 8.23
N ASN A 8 -4.20 1.87 8.98
CA ASN A 8 -5.57 1.73 8.50
C ASN A 8 -6.26 3.10 8.41
N VAL A 9 -6.53 3.54 7.19
CA VAL A 9 -7.11 4.85 6.91
C VAL A 9 -8.58 4.69 6.54
N VAL A 10 -9.44 5.25 7.37
CA VAL A 10 -10.90 5.22 7.19
C VAL A 10 -11.52 6.61 7.06
N ALA A 11 -10.73 7.66 7.30
CA ALA A 11 -11.17 9.05 7.18
C ALA A 11 -10.76 9.64 5.83
N ASP A 12 -11.64 10.45 5.25
CA ASP A 12 -11.38 11.17 4.00
C ASP A 12 -10.28 12.23 4.17
N GLY A 13 -9.55 12.53 3.08
CA GLY A 13 -8.54 13.57 3.04
C GLY A 13 -7.18 13.18 3.65
N PHE A 14 -6.89 11.89 3.74
CA PHE A 14 -5.57 11.40 4.17
C PHE A 14 -4.45 11.85 3.22
N LEU A 15 -3.48 12.58 3.75
CA LEU A 15 -2.37 13.18 2.99
C LEU A 15 -1.01 12.91 3.67
N PRO A 16 -0.49 11.67 3.67
CA PRO A 16 0.86 11.40 4.14
C PRO A 16 1.88 11.94 3.14
N GLN A 17 2.97 12.54 3.64
CA GLN A 17 4.06 13.04 2.82
C GLN A 17 5.41 12.58 3.36
N ASN A 18 6.29 12.09 2.50
CA ASN A 18 7.67 11.71 2.83
C ASN A 18 7.79 10.70 3.99
N LEU A 19 6.85 9.76 4.07
CA LEU A 19 6.83 8.70 5.09
C LEU A 19 7.12 7.33 4.48
N THR A 20 7.80 6.48 5.25
CA THR A 20 7.85 5.04 4.97
C THR A 20 6.84 4.31 5.85
N ILE A 21 5.88 3.64 5.23
CA ILE A 21 4.92 2.74 5.88
C ILE A 21 5.36 1.32 5.54
N ARG A 22 5.90 0.60 6.54
CA ARG A 22 6.47 -0.74 6.35
C ARG A 22 5.75 -1.78 7.19
N ASN A 23 5.44 -2.92 6.58
CA ASN A 23 5.05 -4.13 7.27
C ASN A 23 6.20 -5.17 7.15
N GLU A 24 6.73 -5.61 8.30
CA GLU A 24 7.89 -6.51 8.36
C GLU A 24 7.51 -7.98 8.63
N ALA A 25 6.25 -8.39 8.41
CA ALA A 25 5.85 -9.79 8.58
C ALA A 25 6.67 -10.78 7.72
N GLY A 26 7.33 -10.27 6.68
CA GLY A 26 8.23 -11.06 5.83
C GLY A 26 7.48 -11.90 4.80
N PRO A 27 8.20 -12.61 3.92
CA PRO A 27 7.57 -13.45 2.88
C PRO A 27 6.76 -14.60 3.49
N LYS A 28 7.10 -15.07 4.70
CA LYS A 28 6.35 -16.10 5.44
C LYS A 28 5.11 -15.55 6.14
N GLY A 29 5.04 -14.24 6.35
CA GLY A 29 3.88 -13.58 6.95
C GLY A 29 2.63 -13.60 6.07
N ARG A 30 2.80 -13.95 4.79
CA ARG A 30 1.74 -13.95 3.78
C ARG A 30 1.04 -12.59 3.73
N GLN A 31 -0.30 -12.58 3.78
CA GLN A 31 -1.15 -11.40 3.72
C GLN A 31 -0.89 -10.46 4.89
N ALA A 32 -0.08 -9.42 4.66
CA ALA A 32 0.34 -8.48 5.68
C ALA A 32 0.36 -7.05 5.13
N VAL A 33 -0.77 -6.35 5.32
CA VAL A 33 -0.96 -5.02 4.74
C VAL A 33 -0.11 -3.97 5.45
N ALA A 34 0.63 -3.19 4.67
CA ALA A 34 1.34 -2.01 5.17
C ALA A 34 0.40 -0.82 5.23
N LEU A 35 -0.25 -0.48 4.11
CA LEU A 35 -1.23 0.61 4.04
C LEU A 35 -2.56 0.10 3.53
N ARG A 36 -3.61 0.27 4.34
CA ARG A 36 -5.01 0.16 3.90
C ARG A 36 -5.61 1.55 3.81
N SER A 37 -6.17 1.91 2.66
CA SER A 37 -6.91 3.15 2.45
C SER A 37 -8.32 2.87 1.95
N ASN A 38 -9.30 3.14 2.82
CA ASN A 38 -10.73 3.10 2.55
C ASN A 38 -11.30 4.52 2.74
N SER A 39 -10.91 5.42 1.84
CA SER A 39 -11.13 6.85 2.00
C SER A 39 -11.14 7.55 0.65
N ASN A 40 -11.93 8.61 0.54
CA ASN A 40 -11.88 9.54 -0.58
C ASN A 40 -10.82 10.61 -0.37
N ARG A 41 -10.30 11.14 -1.48
CA ARG A 41 -9.31 12.22 -1.50
C ARG A 41 -8.01 11.83 -0.79
N THR A 42 -7.66 10.55 -0.82
CA THR A 42 -6.32 10.11 -0.39
C THR A 42 -5.29 10.62 -1.38
N VAL A 43 -4.25 11.28 -0.89
CA VAL A 43 -3.09 11.64 -1.70
C VAL A 43 -1.83 11.20 -0.95
N VAL A 44 -1.11 10.22 -1.49
CA VAL A 44 0.16 9.76 -0.93
C VAL A 44 1.29 10.36 -1.75
N PHE A 45 2.14 11.19 -1.15
CA PHE A 45 3.16 11.96 -1.89
C PHE A 45 4.57 11.73 -1.35
N GLY A 46 5.49 11.28 -2.20
CA GLY A 46 6.90 11.08 -1.82
C GLY A 46 7.12 9.99 -0.77
N CYS A 47 6.15 9.08 -0.59
CA CYS A 47 6.21 8.04 0.44
C CYS A 47 6.86 6.75 -0.07
N ALA A 48 7.12 5.82 0.85
CA ALA A 48 7.40 4.44 0.54
C ALA A 48 6.37 3.53 1.22
N ILE A 49 5.79 2.59 0.48
CA ILE A 49 4.89 1.56 1.00
C ILE A 49 5.60 0.22 0.82
N GLU A 50 6.00 -0.38 1.92
CA GLU A 50 6.88 -1.54 1.92
C GLU A 50 6.23 -2.75 2.59
N GLY A 51 6.07 -3.84 1.84
CA GLY A 51 5.65 -5.12 2.40
C GLY A 51 6.06 -6.30 1.53
N PHE A 52 5.32 -7.40 1.66
CA PHE A 52 5.46 -8.62 0.88
C PHE A 52 4.12 -8.91 0.18
N GLU A 53 3.30 -9.84 0.66
CA GLU A 53 1.95 -10.01 0.11
C GLU A 53 1.02 -8.90 0.64
N ASP A 54 0.11 -8.42 -0.22
CA ASP A 54 -0.95 -7.47 0.14
C ASP A 54 -0.45 -6.12 0.69
N SER A 55 0.69 -5.61 0.23
CA SER A 55 1.34 -4.42 0.82
C SER A 55 0.46 -3.15 0.84
N LEU A 56 -0.13 -2.78 -0.30
CA LEU A 56 -1.04 -1.64 -0.45
C LEU A 56 -2.45 -2.13 -0.77
N TYR A 57 -3.35 -1.99 0.20
CA TYR A 57 -4.78 -2.18 0.01
C TYR A 57 -5.47 -0.84 -0.26
N ALA A 58 -5.55 -0.45 -1.53
CA ALA A 58 -6.33 0.69 -2.01
C ALA A 58 -7.82 0.29 -2.08
N GLU A 59 -8.44 0.13 -0.91
CA GLU A 59 -9.72 -0.53 -0.73
C GLU A 59 -10.88 0.14 -1.48
N ASN A 60 -11.19 1.41 -1.19
CA ASN A 60 -12.23 2.17 -1.91
C ASN A 60 -11.92 3.67 -1.93
N GLY A 61 -12.66 4.40 -2.75
CA GLY A 61 -12.60 5.86 -2.86
C GLY A 61 -11.70 6.33 -4.00
N VAL A 62 -11.59 7.65 -4.17
CA VAL A 62 -10.68 8.27 -5.14
C VAL A 62 -9.34 8.55 -4.46
N GLN A 63 -8.27 7.97 -5.01
CA GLN A 63 -6.94 7.98 -4.40
C GLN A 63 -5.87 8.33 -5.44
N VAL A 64 -4.85 9.07 -5.03
CA VAL A 64 -3.72 9.43 -5.89
C VAL A 64 -2.41 9.12 -5.16
N TYR A 65 -1.52 8.39 -5.82
CA TYR A 65 -0.20 8.06 -5.34
C TYR A 65 0.81 8.75 -6.26
N LEU A 66 1.61 9.64 -5.68
CA LEU A 66 2.54 10.52 -6.40
C LEU A 66 3.95 10.26 -5.88
N GLU A 67 4.88 9.97 -6.80
CA GLU A 67 6.32 9.82 -6.47
C GLU A 67 6.56 8.83 -5.33
N THR A 68 5.72 7.80 -5.25
CA THR A 68 5.72 6.83 -4.16
C THR A 68 6.40 5.54 -4.59
N ASP A 69 7.33 5.05 -3.78
CA ASP A 69 7.96 3.75 -3.98
C ASP A 69 7.07 2.66 -3.34
N ILE A 70 6.65 1.65 -4.11
CA ILE A 70 5.75 0.59 -3.61
C ILE A 70 6.42 -0.76 -3.82
N TYR A 71 6.56 -1.53 -2.76
CA TYR A 71 7.24 -2.83 -2.77
C TYR A 71 6.31 -3.95 -2.32
N GLY A 72 6.44 -5.11 -2.97
CA GLY A 72 5.84 -6.35 -2.49
C GLY A 72 6.07 -7.54 -3.43
N THR A 73 5.47 -8.68 -3.10
CA THR A 73 5.70 -9.97 -3.78
C THR A 73 4.49 -10.40 -4.59
N VAL A 74 3.36 -10.64 -3.93
CA VAL A 74 2.09 -11.13 -4.49
C VAL A 74 1.01 -10.12 -4.17
N ASP A 75 0.16 -9.79 -5.14
CA ASP A 75 -1.02 -8.93 -4.96
C ASP A 75 -0.78 -7.64 -4.15
N PHE A 76 0.43 -7.09 -4.24
CA PHE A 76 0.90 -6.08 -3.31
C PHE A 76 0.35 -4.67 -3.58
N ILE A 77 -0.42 -4.50 -4.65
CA ILE A 77 -1.29 -3.35 -4.90
C ILE A 77 -2.64 -3.92 -5.33
N PHE A 78 -3.67 -3.75 -4.50
CA PHE A 78 -4.98 -4.36 -4.72
C PHE A 78 -6.11 -3.53 -4.09
N GLY A 79 -7.35 -3.84 -4.44
CA GLY A 79 -8.57 -3.18 -3.96
C GLY A 79 -9.43 -2.58 -5.07
N ASN A 80 -10.48 -1.84 -4.69
CA ASN A 80 -11.50 -1.31 -5.60
C ASN A 80 -11.47 0.23 -5.72
N ALA A 81 -10.45 0.89 -5.18
CA ALA A 81 -10.31 2.33 -5.31
C ALA A 81 -10.15 2.77 -6.77
N LYS A 82 -10.69 3.94 -7.09
CA LYS A 82 -10.33 4.69 -8.30
C LYS A 82 -8.99 5.34 -8.05
N ALA A 83 -7.92 4.60 -8.30
CA ALA A 83 -6.56 5.00 -7.95
C ALA A 83 -5.74 5.44 -9.18
N VAL A 84 -4.98 6.52 -9.03
CA VAL A 84 -3.95 6.94 -10.00
C VAL A 84 -2.58 6.79 -9.37
N PHE A 85 -1.65 6.17 -10.08
CA PHE A 85 -0.24 6.05 -9.69
C PHE A 85 0.60 6.85 -10.69
N GLN A 86 1.23 7.93 -10.25
CA GLN A 86 1.98 8.83 -11.12
C GLN A 86 3.39 9.04 -10.59
N ARG A 87 4.38 8.79 -11.46
CA ARG A 87 5.81 8.79 -11.10
C ARG A 87 6.17 7.85 -9.94
N CYS A 88 5.32 6.86 -9.65
CA CYS A 88 5.61 5.82 -8.67
C CYS A 88 6.65 4.84 -9.20
N ARG A 89 7.43 4.24 -8.29
CA ARG A 89 8.28 3.09 -8.62
C ARG A 89 7.67 1.84 -8.00
N ILE A 90 7.16 0.96 -8.85
CA ILE A 90 6.60 -0.32 -8.45
C ILE A 90 7.73 -1.36 -8.47
N ARG A 91 8.11 -1.87 -7.29
CA ARG A 91 9.30 -2.70 -7.08
C ARG A 91 8.94 -4.09 -6.57
N VAL A 92 8.96 -5.05 -7.48
CA VAL A 92 8.67 -6.46 -7.18
C VAL A 92 9.80 -7.08 -6.34
N ARG A 93 9.44 -7.79 -5.27
CA ARG A 93 10.35 -8.59 -4.44
C ARG A 93 10.22 -10.06 -4.82
N ARG A 94 11.27 -10.85 -4.58
CA ARG A 94 11.17 -12.31 -4.68
C ARG A 94 10.17 -12.83 -3.64
N PRO A 95 9.18 -13.65 -4.02
CA PRO A 95 8.31 -14.34 -3.08
C PRO A 95 9.07 -15.28 -2.14
N ILE A 96 8.34 -16.08 -1.36
CA ILE A 96 8.94 -17.18 -0.57
C ILE A 96 9.86 -17.99 -1.49
N PRO A 97 11.17 -18.09 -1.21
CA PRO A 97 12.06 -18.97 -1.97
C PRO A 97 11.55 -20.40 -1.87
N CYS A 98 11.51 -21.10 -3.00
CA CYS A 98 11.17 -22.51 -3.09
C CYS A 98 12.10 -23.37 -2.21
#